data_AF-A0A351WT73-F1
#
_entry.id   AF-A0A351WT73-F1
#
_cell.length_a   1.000
_cell.length_b   1.000
_cell.length_c   1.000
_cell.angle_alpha   90.00
_cell.angle_beta   90.00
_cell.angle_gamma   90.00
#
_symmetry.space_group_name_H-M   'P 1'
#
loop_
_entity.id
_entity.type
_entity.pdbx_description
1 polymer ?
#
loop_
_entity_poly.entity_id
_entity_poly.type
_entity_poly.pdbx_seq_one_letter_code
_entity_poly.pdbx_strand_id
1 'polypeptide(L)'
;MSVYEIPSDEIRVELGDPVPFSGRKRRELLVAAALGAPFGTTDPVDLALLSAASRKEDLRHYEQIGYTPLEPRLRRSIARIRQVGYQREELIARGEVDAILYLCRPDEATRYRAELQAQMKMTHGYRALGVAKGSIAPDGTEIWNFIGYLPVRATRRKSTRSEEPGDFRYVPVWDWQLRVLHWLAVLLILVLAATGMLMGSGRFAYGTTGAYTGYLSYLRLVHFVCGWLLLCAAIIRIAGLFLASNHFQRWDALFPVRPREVRNLFQVVRNYLFCRFDRPPHYIGHNPLQQVAYTAIYCVGALAIATGFALYALYAPDHWLLRHFVWFDSLVGVQYLRLVHLLTMWVFLAFIPIHVYLSIRADTVEREGAISSIISGGRWCRRGTKFEDG
;
A
#
# COMPACT_ATOMS: atom_id res chain seq x y z
N MET A 1 27.63 13.21 14.10
CA MET A 1 26.20 12.87 14.34
C MET A 1 26.10 11.91 15.52
N SER A 2 25.31 12.26 16.54
CA SER A 2 25.08 11.44 17.72
C SER A 2 23.58 11.21 17.88
N VAL A 3 23.16 9.96 18.07
CA VAL A 3 21.77 9.54 18.24
C VAL A 3 21.50 9.39 19.74
N TYR A 4 20.38 9.93 20.23
CA TYR A 4 19.97 9.82 21.63
C TYR A 4 18.61 9.14 21.71
N GLU A 5 18.54 8.05 22.48
CA GLU A 5 17.29 7.36 22.83
C GLU A 5 16.74 8.00 24.10
N ILE A 6 15.46 8.39 24.06
CA ILE A 6 14.77 9.04 25.17
C ILE A 6 13.60 8.14 25.59
N PRO A 7 13.29 7.99 26.90
CA PRO A 7 12.38 6.96 27.41
C PRO A 7 10.88 7.18 27.14
N SER A 8 10.52 7.86 26.04
CA SER A 8 9.14 7.94 25.57
C SER A 8 9.09 7.37 24.15
N ASP A 9 8.56 6.15 24.04
CA ASP A 9 8.67 5.15 22.96
C ASP A 9 8.40 5.53 21.49
N GLU A 10 8.31 6.81 21.11
CA GLU A 10 7.92 7.18 19.73
C GLU A 10 8.77 8.26 19.06
N ILE A 11 9.67 8.99 19.73
CA ILE A 11 10.40 10.12 19.11
C ILE A 11 11.91 9.90 19.18
N ARG A 12 12.55 9.79 18.01
CA ARG A 12 14.01 9.76 17.85
C ARG A 12 14.52 11.16 17.51
N VAL A 13 15.39 11.70 18.37
CA VAL A 13 16.04 12.99 18.15
C VAL A 13 17.49 12.80 17.72
N GLU A 14 17.87 13.48 16.65
CA GLU A 14 19.22 13.50 16.12
C GLU A 14 19.79 14.92 16.16
N LEU A 15 20.94 15.06 16.81
CA LEU A 15 21.69 16.32 16.85
C LEU A 15 22.76 16.30 15.74
N GLY A 16 22.70 17.31 14.87
CA GLY A 16 23.76 17.61 13.92
C GLY A 16 24.98 18.25 14.60
N ASP A 17 26.03 18.49 13.83
CA ASP A 17 27.24 19.09 14.38
C ASP A 17 27.01 20.59 14.70
N PRO A 18 27.35 21.06 15.91
CA PRO A 18 27.19 22.47 16.29
C PRO A 18 27.98 23.41 15.37
N VAL A 19 27.34 24.50 14.96
CA VAL A 19 27.94 25.52 14.09
C VAL A 19 28.13 26.82 14.88
N PRO A 20 29.30 26.99 15.54
CA PRO A 20 29.58 28.20 16.31
C PRO A 20 29.98 29.36 15.39
N PHE A 21 29.69 30.56 15.87
CA PHE A 21 30.02 31.86 15.28
C PHE A 21 30.89 32.65 16.28
N SER A 22 31.40 33.80 15.84
CA SER A 22 32.12 34.74 16.72
C SER A 22 33.35 34.13 17.42
N GLY A 23 34.02 33.17 16.77
CA GLY A 23 35.21 32.49 17.31
C GLY A 23 34.93 31.49 18.45
N ARG A 24 33.67 31.18 18.75
CA ARG A 24 33.26 30.29 19.86
C ARG A 24 33.55 28.82 19.55
N LYS A 25 33.72 28.01 20.59
CA LYS A 25 33.96 26.57 20.43
C LYS A 25 32.65 25.79 20.31
N ARG A 26 32.66 24.68 19.58
CA ARG A 26 31.49 23.78 19.43
C ARG A 26 30.94 23.27 20.77
N ARG A 27 31.84 23.04 21.75
CA ARG A 27 31.45 22.64 23.12
C ARG A 27 30.63 23.73 23.80
N GLU A 28 31.11 24.97 23.74
CA GLU A 28 30.46 26.13 24.39
C GLU A 28 29.05 26.35 23.84
N LEU A 29 28.86 26.25 22.53
CA LEU A 29 27.54 26.33 21.90
C LEU A 29 26.60 25.22 22.38
N LEU A 30 27.07 23.98 22.46
CA LEU A 30 26.26 22.85 22.91
C LEU A 30 25.85 23.00 24.39
N VAL A 31 26.76 23.46 25.24
CA VAL A 31 26.51 23.68 26.67
C VAL A 31 25.54 24.85 26.86
N ALA A 32 25.72 25.96 26.15
CA ALA A 32 24.75 27.06 26.14
C ALA A 32 23.37 26.59 25.66
N ALA A 33 23.29 25.79 24.59
CA ALA A 33 22.03 25.23 24.11
C ALA A 33 21.31 24.37 25.16
N ALA A 34 22.07 23.60 25.96
CA ALA A 34 21.55 22.77 27.03
C ALA A 34 21.13 23.59 28.27
N LEU A 35 21.93 24.57 28.68
CA LEU A 35 21.63 25.45 29.84
C LEU A 35 20.40 26.34 29.62
N GLY A 36 20.05 26.60 28.36
CA GLY A 36 18.81 27.31 28.04
C GLY A 36 17.54 26.46 28.20
N ALA A 37 17.64 25.15 28.46
CA ALA A 37 16.50 24.28 28.69
C ALA A 37 15.85 24.55 30.06
N PRO A 38 14.51 24.52 30.17
CA PRO A 38 13.86 24.65 31.47
C PRO A 38 14.21 23.46 32.36
N PHE A 39 14.42 23.74 33.65
CA PHE A 39 14.60 22.69 34.64
C PHE A 39 13.40 21.74 34.67
N GLY A 40 13.66 20.42 34.64
CA GLY A 40 12.60 19.40 34.60
C GLY A 40 11.89 19.25 33.26
N THR A 41 12.43 19.78 32.17
CA THR A 41 11.88 19.62 30.81
C THR A 41 11.63 18.15 30.44
N THR A 42 10.47 17.90 29.83
CA THR A 42 10.12 16.61 29.23
C THR A 42 10.25 16.63 27.70
N ASP A 43 10.69 17.76 27.13
CA ASP A 43 10.85 17.90 25.68
C ASP A 43 12.00 17.00 25.18
N PRO A 44 11.76 16.12 24.18
CA PRO A 44 12.79 15.23 23.65
C PRO A 44 14.03 15.96 23.11
N VAL A 45 13.86 17.15 22.52
CA VAL A 45 14.99 17.93 22.01
C VAL A 45 15.84 18.44 23.16
N ASP A 46 15.22 18.99 24.21
CA ASP A 46 15.94 19.47 25.38
C ASP A 46 16.66 18.32 26.11
N LEU A 47 16.01 17.17 26.26
CA LEU A 47 16.63 15.99 26.86
C LEU A 47 17.84 15.49 26.05
N ALA A 48 17.76 15.51 24.71
CA ALA A 48 18.89 15.19 23.85
C ALA A 48 20.05 16.19 24.02
N LEU A 49 19.75 17.48 24.11
CA LEU A 49 20.75 18.54 24.36
C LEU A 49 21.44 18.36 25.71
N LEU A 50 20.67 18.15 26.78
CA LEU A 50 21.18 17.94 28.14
C LEU A 50 22.07 16.69 28.21
N SER A 51 21.64 15.58 27.61
CA SER A 51 22.43 14.35 27.48
C SER A 51 23.73 14.56 26.69
N ALA A 52 23.68 15.34 25.61
CA ALA A 52 24.86 15.64 24.80
C ALA A 52 25.87 16.56 25.52
N ALA A 53 25.37 17.53 26.29
CA ALA A 53 26.18 18.49 27.02
C ALA A 53 26.79 17.87 28.29
N SER A 54 26.05 17.03 29.04
CA SER A 54 26.52 16.40 30.28
C SER A 54 27.74 15.49 30.08
N ARG A 55 27.92 14.94 28.87
CA ARG A 55 29.13 14.18 28.49
C ARG A 55 30.38 15.03 28.30
N LYS A 56 30.23 16.35 28.11
CA LYS A 56 31.33 17.27 27.83
C LYS A 56 31.64 18.23 28.98
N GLU A 57 30.67 18.46 29.86
CA GLU A 57 30.73 19.46 30.93
C GLU A 57 29.81 19.05 32.09
N ASP A 58 30.27 19.28 33.31
CA ASP A 58 29.45 19.05 34.50
C ASP A 58 28.49 20.21 34.71
N LEU A 59 27.24 20.02 34.26
CA LEU A 59 26.18 21.04 34.30
C LEU A 59 25.74 21.42 35.71
N ARG A 60 26.12 20.66 36.75
CA ARG A 60 25.76 20.94 38.16
C ARG A 60 26.38 22.23 38.71
N HIS A 61 27.37 22.79 38.01
CA HIS A 61 27.98 24.07 38.35
C HIS A 61 27.12 25.28 37.95
N TYR A 62 25.96 25.06 37.32
CA TYR A 62 25.06 26.12 36.88
C TYR A 62 23.71 25.98 37.55
N GLU A 63 23.21 27.08 38.09
CA GLU A 63 21.88 27.19 38.68
C GLU A 63 20.99 28.06 37.79
N GLN A 64 19.79 27.58 37.46
CA GLN A 64 18.80 28.35 36.70
C GLN A 64 17.94 29.18 37.67
N ILE A 65 18.09 30.50 37.61
CA ILE A 65 17.40 31.45 38.51
C ILE A 65 16.02 31.79 37.96
N GLY A 66 15.88 31.80 36.63
CA GLY A 66 14.63 32.16 35.98
C GLY A 66 14.56 31.61 34.57
N TYR A 67 13.35 31.42 34.08
CA TYR A 67 13.08 30.93 32.74
C TYR A 67 11.85 31.63 32.17
N THR A 68 12.03 32.26 31.02
CA THR A 68 10.96 32.81 30.19
C THR A 68 10.68 31.81 29.05
N PRO A 69 9.48 31.20 29.02
CA PRO A 69 9.14 30.18 28.02
C PRO A 69 9.08 30.73 26.60
N LEU A 70 9.04 29.82 25.63
CA LEU A 70 8.92 30.14 24.22
C LEU A 70 7.59 30.87 23.94
N GLU A 71 7.65 32.17 23.69
CA GLU A 71 6.48 32.94 23.23
C GLU A 71 6.30 32.81 21.72
N PRO A 72 5.10 32.44 21.20
CA PRO A 72 4.87 32.25 19.77
C PRO A 72 5.17 33.49 18.91
N ARG A 73 5.01 34.70 19.47
CA ARG A 73 5.30 35.96 18.79
C ARG A 73 6.79 36.25 18.66
N LEU A 74 7.56 35.94 19.70
CA LEU A 74 8.99 36.21 19.75
C LEU A 74 9.85 35.03 19.26
N ARG A 75 9.25 33.83 19.15
CA ARG A 75 9.88 32.58 18.70
C ARG A 75 11.22 32.26 19.37
N ARG A 76 11.37 32.70 20.62
CA ARG A 76 12.54 32.47 21.47
C ARG A 76 12.12 32.27 22.93
N SER A 77 12.94 31.53 23.66
CA SER A 77 12.92 31.35 25.11
C SER A 77 14.19 31.97 25.70
N ILE A 78 14.15 32.39 26.96
CA ILE A 78 15.29 32.98 27.66
C ILE A 78 15.44 32.29 29.02
N ALA A 79 16.61 31.73 29.28
CA ALA A 79 16.99 31.23 30.59
C ALA A 79 17.97 32.20 31.25
N ARG A 80 17.78 32.44 32.54
CA ARG A 80 18.71 33.17 33.39
C ARG A 80 19.45 32.16 34.26
N ILE A 81 20.75 32.10 34.09
CA ILE A 81 21.63 31.15 34.75
C ILE A 81 22.71 31.87 35.55
N ARG A 82 23.13 31.27 36.66
CA ARG A 82 24.25 31.73 37.47
C ARG A 82 25.17 30.56 37.73
N GLN A 83 26.47 30.80 37.59
CA GLN A 83 27.47 29.81 37.89
C GLN A 83 27.71 29.77 39.40
N VAL A 84 27.69 28.57 39.98
CA VAL A 84 27.91 28.36 41.42
C VAL A 84 29.30 28.90 41.79
N GLY A 85 29.34 29.81 42.78
CA GLY A 85 30.58 30.48 43.22
C GLY A 85 30.87 31.84 42.55
N TYR A 86 30.09 32.24 41.53
CA TYR A 86 30.21 33.56 40.89
C TYR A 86 28.91 34.37 41.06
N GLN A 87 29.05 35.67 41.33
CA GLN A 87 27.92 36.60 41.48
C GLN A 87 27.31 37.06 40.14
N ARG A 88 27.93 36.70 39.01
CA ARG A 88 27.51 37.21 37.70
C ARG A 88 26.44 36.32 37.09
N GLU A 89 25.32 36.94 36.70
CA GLU A 89 24.24 36.29 35.97
C GLU A 89 24.53 36.30 34.47
N GLU A 90 24.22 35.18 33.81
CA GLU A 90 24.28 35.04 32.37
C GLU A 90 22.88 34.75 31.83
N LEU A 91 22.56 35.30 30.67
CA LEU A 91 21.32 35.06 29.97
C LEU A 91 21.60 34.15 28.78
N ILE A 92 20.73 33.18 28.53
CA ILE A 92 20.81 32.29 27.37
C ILE A 92 19.49 32.36 26.64
N ALA A 93 19.53 32.81 25.38
CA ALA A 93 18.37 32.81 24.51
C ALA A 93 18.45 31.64 23.52
N ARG A 94 17.33 30.94 23.34
CA ARG A 94 17.21 29.83 22.37
C ARG A 94 15.93 29.98 21.55
N GLY A 95 16.00 29.74 20.25
CA GLY A 95 14.83 29.89 19.38
C GLY A 95 15.13 29.67 17.91
N GLU A 96 14.26 30.19 17.05
CA GLU A 96 14.55 30.27 15.61
C GLU A 96 15.75 31.18 15.36
N VAL A 97 16.57 30.82 14.37
CA VAL A 97 17.81 31.56 14.05
C VAL A 97 17.52 33.04 13.81
N ASP A 98 16.50 33.36 13.02
CA ASP A 98 16.14 34.74 12.69
C ASP A 98 15.73 35.56 13.92
N ALA A 99 14.98 34.95 14.85
CA ALA A 99 14.56 35.59 16.10
C ALA A 99 15.74 35.88 17.03
N ILE A 100 16.74 34.99 17.04
CA ILE A 100 17.96 35.16 17.84
C ILE A 100 18.90 36.18 17.18
N LEU A 101 19.01 36.20 15.85
CA LEU A 101 19.77 37.21 15.13
C LEU A 101 19.15 38.62 15.27
N TYR A 102 17.83 38.70 15.32
CA TYR A 102 17.11 39.94 15.62
C TYR A 102 17.43 40.45 17.04
N LEU A 103 17.55 39.55 18.02
CA LEU A 103 17.93 39.89 19.39
C LEU A 103 19.36 40.43 19.50
N CYS A 104 20.31 39.75 18.86
CA CYS A 104 21.73 40.05 19.02
C CYS A 104 22.20 41.24 18.18
N ARG A 105 21.46 41.61 17.14
CA ARG A 105 21.84 42.64 16.16
C ARG A 105 23.32 42.53 15.71
N PRO A 106 23.76 41.34 15.22
CA PRO A 106 25.13 41.17 14.77
C PRO A 106 25.39 41.98 13.49
N ASP A 107 26.65 42.04 13.07
CA ASP A 107 27.02 42.62 11.78
C ASP A 107 26.32 41.90 10.61
N GLU A 108 26.15 42.61 9.50
CA GLU A 108 25.39 42.13 8.34
C GLU A 108 25.99 40.87 7.72
N ALA A 109 27.32 40.75 7.71
CA ALA A 109 28.02 39.58 7.18
C ALA A 109 27.76 38.33 8.04
N THR A 110 27.80 38.47 9.36
CA THR A 110 27.45 37.39 10.30
C THR A 110 25.99 36.97 10.17
N ARG A 111 25.06 37.93 10.06
CA ARG A 111 23.64 37.65 9.85
C ARG A 111 23.41 36.83 8.58
N TYR A 112 23.89 37.33 7.44
CA TYR A 112 23.72 36.69 6.15
C TYR A 112 24.30 35.26 6.14
N ARG A 113 25.49 35.08 6.72
CA ARG A 113 26.15 33.77 6.80
C ARG A 113 25.38 32.79 7.69
N ALA A 114 24.85 33.24 8.81
CA ALA A 114 24.08 32.41 9.74
C ALA A 114 22.76 31.94 9.10
N GLU A 115 22.02 32.84 8.46
CA GLU A 115 20.76 32.53 7.76
C GLU A 115 20.99 31.54 6.61
N LEU A 116 22.00 31.81 5.76
CA LEU A 116 22.32 30.95 4.62
C LEU A 116 22.70 29.52 5.05
N GLN A 117 23.59 29.39 6.04
CA GLN A 117 24.02 28.06 6.52
C GLN A 117 22.91 27.31 7.25
N ALA A 118 22.05 28.02 7.99
CA ALA A 118 20.87 27.44 8.62
C ALA A 118 19.89 26.90 7.58
N GLN A 119 19.55 27.68 6.55
CA GLN A 119 18.66 27.28 5.47
C GLN A 119 19.18 26.05 4.69
N MET A 120 20.48 26.00 4.39
CA MET A 120 21.09 24.83 3.73
C MET A 120 20.99 23.53 4.55
N LYS A 121 20.98 23.62 5.89
CA LYS A 121 20.76 22.44 6.74
C LYS A 121 19.27 22.09 6.86
N MET A 122 18.39 23.09 6.73
CA MET A 122 16.94 22.86 6.75
C MET A 122 16.43 22.06 5.56
N THR A 123 17.06 22.19 4.39
CA THR A 123 16.73 21.35 3.21
C THR A 123 17.02 19.85 3.43
N HIS A 124 17.86 19.50 4.40
CA HIS A 124 18.19 18.12 4.75
C HIS A 124 17.32 17.55 5.90
N GLY A 125 16.21 18.24 6.23
CA GLY A 125 15.26 17.80 7.26
C GLY A 125 15.69 18.11 8.70
N TYR A 126 16.73 18.92 8.90
CA TYR A 126 17.08 19.46 10.22
C TYR A 126 16.34 20.78 10.48
N ARG A 127 16.08 21.13 11.73
CA ARG A 127 15.71 22.48 12.15
C ARG A 127 16.89 23.13 12.83
N ALA A 128 17.17 24.39 12.53
CA ALA A 128 18.25 25.12 13.16
C ALA A 128 17.76 25.78 14.46
N LEU A 129 18.30 25.34 15.60
CA LEU A 129 18.10 25.98 16.90
C LEU A 129 19.17 27.05 17.10
N GLY A 130 18.80 28.33 16.99
CA GLY A 130 19.69 29.46 17.27
C GLY A 130 19.93 29.62 18.76
N VAL A 131 21.15 29.98 19.13
CA VAL A 131 21.57 30.18 20.52
C VAL A 131 22.35 31.48 20.65
N ALA A 132 21.99 32.28 21.64
CA ALA A 132 22.69 33.49 22.03
C ALA A 132 22.95 33.53 23.52
N LYS A 133 23.99 34.27 23.90
CA LYS A 133 24.35 34.53 25.28
C LYS A 133 24.35 36.02 25.55
N GLY A 134 23.62 36.39 26.57
CA GLY A 134 23.49 37.75 27.05
C GLY A 134 24.20 37.95 28.38
N SER A 135 24.62 39.18 28.64
CA SER A 135 25.07 39.64 29.96
C SER A 135 24.31 40.90 30.33
N ILE A 136 24.00 41.05 31.63
CA ILE A 136 23.39 42.25 32.16
C ILE A 136 24.50 43.22 32.52
N ALA A 137 24.47 44.42 31.95
CA ALA A 137 25.38 45.51 32.28
C ALA A 137 24.97 46.19 33.59
N PRO A 138 25.86 46.95 34.25
CA PRO A 138 25.58 47.59 35.55
C PRO A 138 24.41 48.58 35.52
N ASP A 139 24.07 49.10 34.35
CA ASP A 139 22.93 49.98 34.08
C ASP A 139 21.60 49.23 33.85
N GLY A 140 21.62 47.90 33.94
CA GLY A 140 20.47 47.04 33.69
C GLY A 140 20.23 46.71 32.21
N THR A 141 21.09 47.18 31.29
CA THR A 141 20.94 46.87 29.86
C THR A 141 21.41 45.46 29.53
N GLU A 142 20.67 44.76 28.66
CA GLU A 142 21.04 43.42 28.20
C GLU A 142 21.85 43.50 26.92
N ILE A 143 23.08 42.98 26.97
CA ILE A 143 23.97 42.91 25.80
C ILE A 143 23.98 41.47 25.31
N TRP A 144 23.51 41.24 24.07
CA TRP A 144 23.31 39.91 23.49
C TRP A 144 24.33 39.60 22.40
N ASN A 145 24.98 38.45 22.49
CA ASN A 145 25.93 37.95 21.51
C ASN A 145 25.43 36.63 20.90
N PHE A 146 25.43 36.56 19.57
CA PHE A 146 25.09 35.34 18.86
C PHE A 146 26.24 34.33 18.98
N ILE A 147 25.95 33.15 19.57
CA ILE A 147 26.95 32.08 19.71
C ILE A 147 26.95 31.20 18.47
N GLY A 148 25.78 30.91 17.90
CA GLY A 148 25.65 30.05 16.73
C GLY A 148 24.33 29.29 16.72
N TYR A 149 24.27 28.21 15.94
CA TYR A 149 23.08 27.37 15.86
C TYR A 149 23.41 25.87 15.89
N LEU A 150 22.44 25.09 16.35
CA LEU A 150 22.50 23.63 16.39
C LEU A 150 21.45 23.03 15.46
N PRO A 151 21.82 22.20 14.47
CA PRO A 151 20.86 21.44 13.69
C PRO A 151 20.24 20.32 14.54
N VAL A 152 18.91 20.26 14.62
CA VAL A 152 18.15 19.24 15.36
C VAL A 152 17.13 18.60 14.45
N ARG A 153 17.01 17.28 14.45
CA ARG A 153 16.01 16.54 13.69
C ARG A 153 15.24 15.62 14.63
N ALA A 154 13.93 15.82 14.74
CA ALA A 154 13.04 14.93 15.47
C ALA A 154 12.24 14.08 14.47
N THR A 155 12.36 12.76 14.56
CA THR A 155 11.61 11.81 13.72
C THR A 155 10.73 10.96 14.62
N ARG A 156 9.45 10.85 14.26
CA ARG A 156 8.55 9.90 14.94
C ARG A 156 8.79 8.51 14.37
N ARG A 157 9.18 7.55 15.21
CA ARG A 157 9.21 6.14 14.82
C ARG A 157 7.75 5.70 14.65
N LYS A 158 7.34 5.34 13.43
CA LYS A 158 6.03 4.73 13.21
C LYS A 158 6.01 3.43 14.01
N SER A 159 5.13 3.30 15.00
CA SER A 159 4.99 2.06 15.75
C SER A 159 4.72 0.94 14.74
N THR A 160 5.69 0.06 14.60
CA THR A 160 5.48 -1.18 13.90
C THR A 160 4.66 -1.99 14.88
N ARG A 161 3.34 -2.10 14.66
CA ARG A 161 2.54 -3.09 15.38
C ARG A 161 3.22 -4.43 15.11
N SER A 162 3.99 -4.94 16.06
CA SER A 162 4.34 -6.34 16.08
C SER A 162 3.03 -7.06 16.38
N GLU A 163 2.35 -7.49 15.33
CA GLU A 163 1.26 -8.43 15.48
C GLU A 163 1.84 -9.63 16.24
N GLU A 164 1.24 -10.01 17.37
CA GLU A 164 1.63 -11.22 18.08
C GLU A 164 1.69 -12.39 17.09
N PRO A 165 2.58 -13.39 17.28
CA PRO A 165 2.62 -14.57 16.43
C PRO A 165 1.25 -15.26 16.47
N GLY A 166 0.40 -14.94 15.52
CA GLY A 166 -0.93 -15.52 15.43
C GLY A 166 -0.77 -17.01 15.22
N ASP A 167 -1.44 -17.81 16.02
CA ASP A 167 -1.51 -19.25 15.79
C ASP A 167 -2.31 -19.48 14.49
N PHE A 168 -1.64 -19.95 13.43
CA PHE A 168 -2.23 -20.12 12.11
C PHE A 168 -2.66 -21.57 11.89
N ARG A 169 -3.91 -21.78 11.47
CA ARG A 169 -4.44 -23.08 11.04
C ARG A 169 -4.48 -23.12 9.51
N TYR A 170 -3.87 -24.15 8.93
CA TYR A 170 -4.07 -24.46 7.51
C TYR A 170 -5.46 -25.07 7.30
N VAL A 171 -6.26 -24.43 6.45
CA VAL A 171 -7.58 -24.92 6.05
C VAL A 171 -7.50 -25.28 4.55
N PRO A 172 -7.67 -26.55 4.16
CA PRO A 172 -7.78 -26.91 2.76
C PRO A 172 -9.11 -26.34 2.23
N VAL A 173 -9.03 -25.49 1.21
CA VAL A 173 -10.21 -24.81 0.62
C VAL A 173 -10.52 -25.38 -0.75
N TRP A 174 -9.49 -25.66 -1.56
CA TRP A 174 -9.62 -26.07 -2.95
C TRP A 174 -8.96 -27.42 -3.20
N ASP A 175 -9.76 -28.36 -3.69
CA ASP A 175 -9.25 -29.67 -4.09
C ASP A 175 -8.29 -29.55 -5.28
N TRP A 176 -7.36 -30.50 -5.38
CA TRP A 176 -6.36 -30.51 -6.46
C TRP A 176 -7.01 -30.57 -7.85
N GLN A 177 -8.12 -31.29 -7.99
CA GLN A 177 -8.88 -31.43 -9.24
C GLN A 177 -9.38 -30.07 -9.74
N LEU A 178 -9.94 -29.25 -8.85
CA LEU A 178 -10.45 -27.92 -9.17
C LEU A 178 -9.32 -26.99 -9.63
N ARG A 179 -8.15 -27.07 -8.99
CA ARG A 179 -6.98 -26.28 -9.37
C ARG A 179 -6.49 -26.63 -10.77
N VAL A 180 -6.37 -27.92 -11.07
CA VAL A 180 -5.96 -28.39 -12.41
C VAL A 180 -6.96 -27.93 -13.47
N LEU A 181 -8.26 -28.10 -13.22
CA LEU A 181 -9.31 -27.64 -14.14
C LEU A 181 -9.29 -26.11 -14.34
N HIS A 182 -9.02 -25.34 -13.29
CA HIS A 182 -8.90 -23.88 -13.37
C HIS A 182 -7.74 -23.47 -14.27
N TRP A 183 -6.52 -23.97 -14.01
CA TRP A 183 -5.34 -23.61 -14.81
C TRP A 183 -5.44 -24.11 -16.25
N LEU A 184 -6.04 -25.29 -16.46
CA LEU A 184 -6.36 -25.79 -17.80
C LEU A 184 -7.34 -24.84 -18.51
N ALA A 185 -8.41 -24.42 -17.85
CA ALA A 185 -9.38 -23.49 -18.42
C ALA A 185 -8.76 -22.13 -18.76
N VAL A 186 -7.89 -21.59 -17.89
CA VAL A 186 -7.16 -20.34 -18.15
C VAL A 186 -6.32 -20.47 -19.42
N LEU A 187 -5.54 -21.55 -19.56
CA LEU A 187 -4.73 -21.80 -20.75
C LEU A 187 -5.59 -21.93 -22.02
N LEU A 188 -6.67 -22.70 -21.95
CA LEU A 188 -7.58 -22.91 -23.09
C LEU A 188 -8.27 -21.62 -23.52
N ILE A 189 -8.75 -20.80 -22.59
CA ILE A 189 -9.41 -19.52 -22.89
C ILE A 189 -8.41 -18.57 -23.57
N LEU A 190 -7.16 -18.51 -23.11
CA LEU A 190 -6.13 -17.67 -23.74
C LEU A 190 -5.82 -18.12 -25.18
N VAL A 191 -5.67 -19.43 -25.42
CA VAL A 191 -5.44 -19.98 -26.76
C VAL A 191 -6.65 -19.73 -27.67
N LEU A 192 -7.87 -19.96 -27.18
CA LEU A 192 -9.11 -19.70 -27.91
C LEU A 192 -9.28 -18.22 -28.26
N ALA A 193 -8.99 -17.31 -27.33
CA ALA A 193 -9.05 -15.88 -27.58
C ALA A 193 -8.00 -15.43 -28.60
N ALA A 194 -6.76 -15.92 -28.49
CA ALA A 194 -5.69 -15.61 -29.43
C ALA A 194 -6.02 -16.10 -30.84
N THR A 195 -6.37 -17.38 -30.98
CA THR A 195 -6.76 -17.97 -32.27
C THR A 195 -8.03 -17.33 -32.84
N GLY A 196 -9.02 -17.00 -31.99
CA GLY A 196 -10.23 -16.27 -32.37
C GLY A 196 -9.96 -14.86 -32.91
N MET A 197 -9.10 -14.08 -32.25
CA MET A 197 -8.67 -12.76 -32.72
C MET A 197 -7.91 -12.84 -34.05
N LEU A 198 -7.05 -13.85 -34.21
CA LEU A 198 -6.32 -14.07 -35.46
C LEU A 198 -7.27 -14.41 -36.62
N MET A 199 -8.30 -15.23 -36.37
CA MET A 199 -9.33 -15.56 -37.36
C MET A 199 -10.23 -14.36 -37.69
N GLY A 200 -10.59 -13.55 -36.70
CA GLY A 200 -11.52 -12.42 -36.88
C GLY A 200 -10.89 -11.15 -37.47
N SER A 201 -9.61 -10.89 -37.22
CA SER A 201 -8.97 -9.63 -37.63
C SER A 201 -8.60 -9.56 -39.12
N GLY A 202 -8.48 -10.69 -39.82
CA GLY A 202 -8.04 -10.72 -41.23
C GLY A 202 -6.66 -10.11 -41.51
N ARG A 203 -5.95 -9.60 -40.48
CA ARG A 203 -4.71 -8.79 -40.64
C ARG A 203 -3.53 -9.58 -41.19
N PHE A 204 -3.59 -10.91 -41.13
CA PHE A 204 -2.60 -11.81 -41.75
C PHE A 204 -2.98 -12.26 -43.17
N ALA A 205 -4.00 -11.66 -43.79
CA ALA A 205 -4.44 -11.96 -45.15
C ALA A 205 -3.57 -11.32 -46.27
N TYR A 206 -2.45 -10.67 -45.94
CA TYR A 206 -1.55 -10.05 -46.94
C TYR A 206 -0.27 -10.88 -47.15
N GLY A 207 -0.39 -11.92 -47.97
CA GLY A 207 0.71 -12.39 -48.81
C GLY A 207 0.40 -13.67 -49.60
N THR A 208 1.43 -14.22 -50.24
CA THR A 208 1.40 -15.16 -51.39
C THR A 208 0.66 -16.51 -51.18
N THR A 209 -0.58 -16.57 -51.68
CA THR A 209 -1.48 -17.69 -52.10
C THR A 209 -1.21 -19.17 -51.71
N GLY A 210 0.03 -19.66 -51.55
CA GLY A 210 0.35 -21.07 -51.26
C GLY A 210 0.58 -21.43 -49.78
N ALA A 211 1.17 -20.52 -48.98
CA ALA A 211 1.47 -20.78 -47.56
C ALA A 211 0.28 -20.50 -46.60
N TYR A 212 -0.77 -19.83 -47.10
CA TYR A 212 -1.89 -19.30 -46.32
C TYR A 212 -2.95 -20.35 -45.99
N THR A 213 -3.13 -21.33 -46.86
CA THR A 213 -4.15 -22.40 -46.70
C THR A 213 -3.82 -23.31 -45.53
N GLY A 214 -2.54 -23.68 -45.36
CA GLY A 214 -2.08 -24.48 -44.21
C GLY A 214 -2.20 -23.74 -42.87
N TYR A 215 -1.79 -22.47 -42.83
CA TYR A 215 -1.82 -21.66 -41.62
C TYR A 215 -3.24 -21.45 -41.07
N LEU A 216 -4.19 -21.01 -41.91
CA LEU A 216 -5.59 -20.81 -41.49
C LEU A 216 -6.29 -22.12 -41.14
N SER A 217 -5.88 -23.25 -41.73
CA SER A 217 -6.41 -24.57 -41.40
C SER A 217 -5.90 -25.04 -40.04
N TYR A 218 -4.60 -24.84 -39.76
CA TYR A 218 -4.02 -25.16 -38.46
C TYR A 218 -4.58 -24.29 -37.34
N LEU A 219 -4.76 -22.99 -37.57
CA LEU A 219 -5.41 -22.09 -36.60
C LEU A 219 -6.83 -22.55 -36.24
N ARG A 220 -7.64 -22.92 -37.25
CA ARG A 220 -8.99 -23.46 -37.04
C ARG A 220 -8.95 -24.78 -36.28
N LEU A 221 -8.05 -25.69 -36.65
CA LEU A 221 -7.86 -26.97 -35.96
C LEU A 221 -7.55 -26.76 -34.47
N VAL A 222 -6.55 -25.92 -34.15
CA VAL A 222 -6.18 -25.60 -32.77
C VAL A 222 -7.37 -25.00 -32.02
N HIS A 223 -8.09 -24.06 -32.62
CA HIS A 223 -9.27 -23.45 -32.01
C HIS A 223 -10.35 -24.51 -31.69
N PHE A 224 -10.68 -25.39 -32.64
CA PHE A 224 -11.69 -26.43 -32.42
C PHE A 224 -11.25 -27.46 -31.37
N VAL A 225 -9.99 -27.92 -31.41
CA VAL A 225 -9.44 -28.84 -30.41
C VAL A 225 -9.50 -28.23 -29.01
N CYS A 226 -9.08 -26.97 -28.86
CA CYS A 226 -9.20 -26.26 -27.58
C CYS A 226 -10.65 -26.07 -27.14
N GLY A 227 -11.59 -25.85 -28.08
CA GLY A 227 -13.02 -25.76 -27.79
C GLY A 227 -13.60 -27.07 -27.24
N TRP A 228 -13.22 -28.21 -27.84
CA TRP A 228 -13.59 -29.53 -27.33
C TRP A 228 -12.98 -29.81 -25.95
N LEU A 229 -11.70 -29.48 -25.75
CA LEU A 229 -11.06 -29.62 -24.44
C LEU A 229 -11.74 -28.75 -23.37
N LEU A 230 -12.14 -27.52 -23.73
CA LEU A 230 -12.86 -26.63 -22.82
C LEU A 230 -14.24 -27.18 -22.47
N LEU A 231 -14.95 -27.78 -23.44
CA LEU A 231 -16.21 -28.48 -23.19
C LEU A 231 -16.01 -29.65 -22.21
N CYS A 232 -15.01 -30.50 -22.42
CA CYS A 232 -14.71 -31.60 -21.51
C CYS A 232 -14.39 -31.08 -20.09
N ALA A 233 -13.56 -30.04 -19.97
CA ALA A 233 -13.24 -29.42 -18.69
C ALA A 233 -14.49 -28.83 -18.02
N ALA A 234 -15.39 -28.19 -18.78
CA ALA A 234 -16.66 -27.66 -18.29
C ALA A 234 -17.60 -28.77 -17.80
N ILE A 235 -17.72 -29.89 -18.53
CA ILE A 235 -18.53 -31.04 -18.11
C ILE A 235 -18.00 -31.63 -16.81
N ILE A 236 -16.69 -31.88 -16.72
CA ILE A 236 -16.06 -32.38 -15.49
C ILE A 236 -16.31 -31.41 -14.33
N ARG A 237 -16.22 -30.09 -14.59
CA ARG A 237 -16.48 -29.07 -13.59
C ARG A 237 -17.93 -29.05 -13.12
N ILE A 238 -18.90 -29.16 -14.04
CA ILE A 238 -20.33 -29.22 -13.74
C ILE A 238 -20.64 -30.49 -12.95
N ALA A 239 -20.09 -31.65 -13.34
CA ALA A 239 -20.22 -32.87 -12.56
C ALA A 239 -19.64 -32.69 -11.15
N GLY A 240 -18.49 -32.03 -11.03
CA GLY A 240 -17.90 -31.67 -9.73
C GLY A 240 -18.76 -30.73 -8.89
N LEU A 241 -19.57 -29.83 -9.47
CA LEU A 241 -20.50 -28.98 -8.70
C LEU A 241 -21.58 -29.79 -7.97
N PHE A 242 -21.95 -30.97 -8.50
CA PHE A 242 -22.93 -31.87 -7.88
C PHE A 242 -22.29 -32.94 -6.99
N LEU A 243 -21.10 -33.43 -7.35
CA LEU A 243 -20.44 -34.56 -6.68
C LEU A 243 -19.32 -34.17 -5.69
N ALA A 244 -18.98 -32.89 -5.55
CA ALA A 244 -17.87 -32.47 -4.70
C ALA A 244 -18.13 -32.73 -3.21
N SER A 245 -17.13 -33.31 -2.55
CA SER A 245 -17.12 -33.59 -1.10
C SER A 245 -17.03 -32.33 -0.24
N ASN A 246 -16.56 -31.20 -0.79
CA ASN A 246 -16.37 -29.95 -0.07
C ASN A 246 -17.57 -29.02 -0.20
N HIS A 247 -18.13 -28.59 0.94
CA HIS A 247 -19.32 -27.73 0.96
C HIS A 247 -19.12 -26.39 0.24
N PHE A 248 -17.88 -25.88 0.24
CA PHE A 248 -17.48 -24.66 -0.47
C PHE A 248 -17.49 -24.76 -2.00
N GLN A 249 -17.61 -25.98 -2.55
CA GLN A 249 -17.52 -26.24 -4.00
C GLN A 249 -18.84 -26.71 -4.62
N ARG A 250 -19.88 -26.88 -3.79
CA ARG A 250 -21.21 -27.36 -4.19
C ARG A 250 -22.02 -26.25 -4.84
N TRP A 251 -23.05 -26.65 -5.58
CA TRP A 251 -23.98 -25.78 -6.30
C TRP A 251 -24.55 -24.62 -5.44
N ASP A 252 -24.77 -24.87 -4.14
CA ASP A 252 -25.29 -23.88 -3.18
C ASP A 252 -24.32 -22.73 -2.85
N ALA A 253 -23.01 -22.90 -3.10
CA ALA A 253 -21.99 -21.88 -2.85
C ALA A 253 -21.73 -20.97 -4.06
N LEU A 254 -22.27 -21.31 -5.24
CA LEU A 254 -22.06 -20.56 -6.48
C LEU A 254 -23.13 -19.48 -6.69
N PHE A 255 -24.37 -19.75 -6.23
CA PHE A 255 -25.49 -18.85 -6.39
C PHE A 255 -25.89 -18.21 -5.05
N PRO A 256 -25.87 -16.87 -4.93
CA PRO A 256 -26.29 -16.18 -3.72
C PRO A 256 -27.84 -16.12 -3.64
N VAL A 257 -28.50 -17.28 -3.51
CA VAL A 257 -29.96 -17.38 -3.51
C VAL A 257 -30.54 -17.09 -2.12
N ARG A 258 -29.72 -17.13 -1.05
CA ARG A 258 -30.22 -16.94 0.31
C ARG A 258 -30.44 -15.45 0.62
N PRO A 259 -31.56 -15.07 1.28
CA PRO A 259 -31.86 -13.66 1.59
C PRO A 259 -30.76 -12.92 2.37
N ARG A 260 -29.99 -13.65 3.19
CA ARG A 260 -28.84 -13.13 3.95
C ARG A 260 -27.66 -12.78 3.04
N GLU A 261 -27.39 -13.59 2.01
CA GLU A 261 -26.32 -13.37 1.02
C GLU A 261 -26.63 -12.18 0.12
N VAL A 262 -27.89 -11.99 -0.28
CA VAL A 262 -28.32 -10.84 -1.08
C VAL A 262 -28.16 -9.53 -0.30
N ARG A 263 -28.49 -9.52 1.01
CA ARG A 263 -28.26 -8.36 1.87
C ARG A 263 -26.77 -8.03 2.02
N ASN A 264 -25.96 -9.06 2.20
CA ASN A 264 -24.50 -8.91 2.31
C ASN A 264 -23.87 -8.48 0.98
N LEU A 265 -24.37 -8.97 -0.16
CA LEU A 265 -23.98 -8.52 -1.50
C LEU A 265 -24.22 -7.02 -1.67
N PHE A 266 -25.39 -6.52 -1.28
CA PHE A 266 -25.70 -5.10 -1.38
C PHE A 266 -24.79 -4.24 -0.49
N GLN A 267 -24.45 -4.72 0.72
CA GLN A 267 -23.50 -4.05 1.60
C GLN A 267 -22.09 -4.02 0.99
N VAL A 268 -21.62 -5.13 0.42
CA VAL A 268 -20.31 -5.22 -0.23
C VAL A 268 -20.24 -4.30 -1.44
N VAL A 269 -21.22 -4.35 -2.35
CA VAL A 269 -21.29 -3.47 -3.53
C VAL A 269 -21.29 -2.00 -3.12
N ARG A 270 -22.09 -1.62 -2.11
CA ARG A 270 -22.11 -0.26 -1.57
C ARG A 270 -20.76 0.14 -0.98
N ASN A 271 -20.08 -0.74 -0.24
CA ASN A 271 -18.78 -0.44 0.33
C ASN A 271 -17.71 -0.23 -0.77
N TYR A 272 -17.74 -1.02 -1.85
CA TYR A 272 -16.87 -0.81 -3.01
C TYR A 272 -17.19 0.50 -3.75
N LEU A 273 -18.48 0.79 -3.99
CA LEU A 273 -18.90 1.99 -4.75
C LEU A 273 -18.68 3.30 -3.98
N PHE A 274 -18.82 3.28 -2.65
CA PHE A 274 -18.68 4.45 -1.78
C PHE A 274 -17.34 4.50 -1.03
N CYS A 275 -16.38 3.62 -1.35
CA CYS A 275 -15.07 3.54 -0.70
C CYS A 275 -15.12 3.53 0.84
N ARG A 276 -16.17 2.94 1.44
CA ARG A 276 -16.30 2.82 2.89
C ARG A 276 -15.70 1.50 3.34
N PHE A 277 -14.47 1.56 3.87
CA PHE A 277 -13.67 0.41 4.29
C PHE A 277 -13.84 0.05 5.78
N ASP A 278 -15.01 0.34 6.36
CA ASP A 278 -15.31 -0.05 7.74
C ASP A 278 -15.64 -1.56 7.79
N ARG A 279 -14.61 -2.35 8.10
CA ARG A 279 -14.64 -3.78 8.48
C ARG A 279 -15.46 -4.68 7.54
N PRO A 280 -14.92 -5.08 6.38
CA PRO A 280 -15.60 -6.06 5.54
C PRO A 280 -15.72 -7.41 6.27
N PRO A 281 -16.89 -8.09 6.20
CA PRO A 281 -17.04 -9.46 6.70
C PRO A 281 -16.08 -10.40 5.96
N HIS A 282 -15.32 -11.21 6.71
CA HIS A 282 -14.33 -12.13 6.15
C HIS A 282 -15.02 -13.45 5.78
N TYR A 283 -14.90 -13.85 4.51
CA TYR A 283 -15.45 -15.10 3.98
C TYR A 283 -14.31 -16.09 3.68
N ILE A 284 -14.48 -17.38 3.97
CA ILE A 284 -13.46 -18.41 3.72
C ILE A 284 -13.46 -18.84 2.25
N GLY A 285 -14.66 -19.00 1.66
CA GLY A 285 -14.85 -19.52 0.32
C GLY A 285 -14.92 -18.42 -0.74
N HIS A 286 -16.08 -17.79 -0.85
CA HIS A 286 -16.35 -16.77 -1.88
C HIS A 286 -17.04 -15.55 -1.29
N ASN A 287 -16.47 -14.38 -1.54
CA ASN A 287 -17.16 -13.12 -1.31
C ASN A 287 -18.44 -13.09 -2.17
N PRO A 288 -19.58 -12.57 -1.67
CA PRO A 288 -20.81 -12.43 -2.47
C PRO A 288 -20.60 -11.79 -3.86
N LEU A 289 -19.70 -10.80 -3.97
CA LEU A 289 -19.36 -10.20 -5.26
C LEU A 289 -18.64 -11.18 -6.21
N GLN A 290 -17.78 -12.05 -5.65
CA GLN A 290 -17.11 -13.12 -6.40
C GLN A 290 -18.12 -14.17 -6.86
N GLN A 291 -19.10 -14.55 -6.04
CA GLN A 291 -20.15 -15.51 -6.42
C GLN A 291 -20.95 -15.03 -7.65
N VAL A 292 -21.34 -13.75 -7.67
CA VAL A 292 -22.03 -13.13 -8.83
C VAL A 292 -21.13 -13.12 -10.07
N ALA A 293 -19.86 -12.72 -9.91
CA ALA A 293 -18.91 -12.68 -11.01
C ALA A 293 -18.65 -14.08 -11.61
N TYR A 294 -18.54 -15.11 -10.76
CA TYR A 294 -18.36 -16.49 -11.22
C TYR A 294 -19.62 -17.04 -11.89
N THR A 295 -20.81 -16.77 -11.36
CA THR A 295 -22.05 -17.15 -12.02
C THR A 295 -22.14 -16.51 -13.41
N ALA A 296 -21.83 -15.22 -13.52
CA ALA A 296 -21.83 -14.52 -14.79
C ALA A 296 -20.83 -15.13 -15.80
N ILE A 297 -19.59 -15.44 -15.37
CA ILE A 297 -18.58 -16.00 -16.29
C ILE A 297 -18.92 -17.43 -16.72
N TYR A 298 -19.57 -18.24 -15.87
CA TYR A 298 -20.08 -19.55 -16.28
C TYR A 298 -21.18 -19.43 -17.34
N CYS A 299 -22.10 -18.47 -17.19
CA CYS A 299 -23.11 -18.19 -18.22
C CYS A 299 -22.47 -17.75 -19.55
N VAL A 300 -21.47 -16.86 -19.49
CA VAL A 300 -20.72 -16.42 -20.68
C VAL A 300 -19.95 -17.60 -21.32
N GLY A 301 -19.38 -18.50 -20.51
CA GLY A 301 -18.72 -19.71 -20.98
C GLY A 301 -19.69 -20.68 -21.66
N ALA A 302 -20.87 -20.90 -21.08
CA ALA A 302 -21.92 -21.70 -21.71
C ALA A 302 -22.38 -21.09 -23.04
N LEU A 303 -22.53 -19.76 -23.10
CA LEU A 303 -22.83 -19.05 -24.34
C LEU A 303 -21.72 -19.20 -25.39
N ALA A 304 -20.45 -19.11 -24.99
CA ALA A 304 -19.31 -19.30 -25.88
C ALA A 304 -19.26 -20.72 -26.45
N ILE A 305 -19.52 -21.74 -25.61
CA ILE A 305 -19.64 -23.14 -26.04
C ILE A 305 -20.81 -23.29 -27.02
N ALA A 306 -22.02 -22.86 -26.66
CA ALA A 306 -23.21 -23.02 -27.50
C ALA A 306 -23.04 -22.35 -28.88
N THR A 307 -22.56 -21.10 -28.90
CA THR A 307 -22.33 -20.36 -30.15
C THR A 307 -21.17 -20.93 -30.97
N GLY A 308 -20.09 -21.40 -30.31
CA GLY A 308 -18.96 -22.02 -30.99
C GLY A 308 -19.32 -23.35 -31.64
N PHE A 309 -20.08 -24.19 -30.93
CA PHE A 309 -20.57 -25.47 -31.46
C PHE A 309 -21.63 -25.30 -32.54
N ALA A 310 -22.48 -24.26 -32.47
CA ALA A 310 -23.39 -23.90 -33.57
C ALA A 310 -22.61 -23.55 -34.85
N LEU A 311 -21.61 -22.68 -34.75
CA LEU A 311 -20.75 -22.35 -35.90
C LEU A 311 -19.94 -23.55 -36.41
N TYR A 312 -19.55 -24.47 -35.53
CA TYR A 312 -18.88 -25.71 -35.91
C TYR A 312 -19.83 -26.71 -36.59
N ALA A 313 -21.10 -26.76 -36.18
CA ALA A 313 -22.10 -27.66 -36.74
C ALA A 313 -22.34 -27.43 -38.24
N LEU A 314 -22.13 -26.20 -38.73
CA LEU A 314 -22.17 -25.87 -40.17
C LEU A 314 -21.19 -26.68 -41.02
N TYR A 315 -20.11 -27.22 -40.42
CA TYR A 315 -19.16 -28.08 -41.12
C TYR A 315 -19.71 -29.48 -41.40
N ALA A 316 -20.55 -30.02 -40.51
CA ALA A 316 -21.11 -31.37 -40.60
C ALA A 316 -22.57 -31.39 -40.09
N PRO A 317 -23.52 -30.82 -40.87
CA PRO A 317 -24.90 -30.63 -40.43
C PRO A 317 -25.67 -31.94 -40.19
N ASP A 318 -25.25 -33.02 -40.84
CA ASP A 318 -25.91 -34.34 -40.76
C ASP A 318 -25.48 -35.18 -39.55
N HIS A 319 -24.49 -34.71 -38.76
CA HIS A 319 -24.04 -35.43 -37.57
C HIS A 319 -25.10 -35.37 -36.46
N TRP A 320 -25.45 -36.53 -35.87
CA TRP A 320 -26.55 -36.69 -34.91
C TRP A 320 -26.51 -35.71 -33.73
N LEU A 321 -25.31 -35.39 -33.21
CA LEU A 321 -25.12 -34.44 -32.12
C LEU A 321 -25.14 -32.97 -32.59
N LEU A 322 -24.58 -32.69 -33.78
CA LEU A 322 -24.42 -31.31 -34.28
C LEU A 322 -25.71 -30.77 -34.89
N ARG A 323 -26.59 -31.65 -35.41
CA ARG A 323 -27.91 -31.30 -35.95
C ARG A 323 -28.76 -30.46 -34.99
N HIS A 324 -28.65 -30.72 -33.68
CA HIS A 324 -29.39 -29.98 -32.66
C HIS A 324 -28.95 -28.51 -32.56
N PHE A 325 -27.68 -28.22 -32.90
CA PHE A 325 -27.14 -26.87 -32.89
C PHE A 325 -27.48 -26.06 -34.15
N VAL A 326 -27.72 -26.73 -35.28
CA VAL A 326 -28.09 -26.09 -36.57
C VAL A 326 -29.42 -25.32 -36.46
N TRP A 327 -30.32 -25.71 -35.55
CA TRP A 327 -31.55 -24.96 -35.29
C TRP A 327 -31.28 -23.54 -34.75
N PHE A 328 -30.23 -23.35 -33.94
CA PHE A 328 -29.84 -22.01 -33.47
C PHE A 328 -29.43 -21.10 -34.62
N ASP A 329 -28.75 -21.65 -35.64
CA ASP A 329 -28.35 -20.92 -36.83
C ASP A 329 -29.56 -20.39 -37.61
N SER A 330 -30.62 -21.20 -37.69
CA SER A 330 -31.85 -20.84 -38.40
C SER A 330 -32.68 -19.76 -37.70
N LEU A 331 -32.61 -19.66 -36.37
CA LEU A 331 -33.35 -18.66 -35.58
C LEU A 331 -32.63 -17.32 -35.48
N VAL A 332 -31.32 -17.36 -35.18
CA VAL A 332 -30.54 -16.16 -34.85
C VAL A 332 -29.85 -15.60 -36.09
N GLY A 333 -29.51 -16.46 -37.05
CA GLY A 333 -28.70 -16.13 -38.22
C GLY A 333 -27.20 -16.27 -37.93
N VAL A 334 -26.49 -16.89 -38.88
CA VAL A 334 -25.05 -17.21 -38.76
C VAL A 334 -24.18 -15.98 -38.48
N GLN A 335 -24.52 -14.83 -39.07
CA GLN A 335 -23.76 -13.59 -38.88
C GLN A 335 -23.90 -13.06 -37.44
N TYR A 336 -25.10 -13.13 -36.87
CA TYR A 336 -25.34 -12.71 -35.49
C TYR A 336 -24.70 -13.68 -34.51
N LEU A 337 -24.70 -14.99 -34.78
CA LEU A 337 -23.98 -15.96 -33.96
C LEU A 337 -22.47 -15.71 -33.94
N ARG A 338 -21.87 -15.38 -35.08
CA ARG A 338 -20.46 -14.97 -35.16
C ARG A 338 -20.19 -13.71 -34.34
N LEU A 339 -21.10 -12.72 -34.39
CA LEU A 339 -20.99 -11.50 -33.59
C LEU A 339 -21.08 -11.81 -32.10
N VAL A 340 -22.08 -12.59 -31.67
CA VAL A 340 -22.25 -12.98 -30.25
C VAL A 340 -21.01 -13.74 -29.77
N HIS A 341 -20.50 -14.69 -30.56
CA HIS A 341 -19.30 -15.45 -30.22
C HIS A 341 -18.08 -14.53 -30.07
N LEU A 342 -17.89 -13.57 -30.99
CA LEU A 342 -16.84 -12.56 -30.88
C LEU A 342 -17.00 -11.68 -29.63
N LEU A 343 -18.23 -11.26 -29.30
CA LEU A 343 -18.52 -10.48 -28.10
C LEU A 343 -18.20 -11.29 -26.82
N THR A 344 -18.49 -12.59 -26.78
CA THR A 344 -18.14 -13.43 -25.62
C THR A 344 -16.64 -13.46 -25.37
N MET A 345 -15.82 -13.53 -26.43
CA MET A 345 -14.36 -13.47 -26.33
C MET A 345 -13.91 -12.13 -25.70
N TRP A 346 -14.49 -11.00 -26.11
CA TRP A 346 -14.17 -9.70 -25.52
C TRP A 346 -14.56 -9.61 -24.04
N VAL A 347 -15.69 -10.19 -23.65
CA VAL A 347 -16.08 -10.27 -22.24
C VAL A 347 -15.07 -11.09 -21.44
N PHE A 348 -14.60 -12.22 -21.96
CA PHE A 348 -13.51 -13.00 -21.32
C PHE A 348 -12.21 -12.20 -21.19
N LEU A 349 -11.80 -11.49 -22.26
CA LEU A 349 -10.60 -10.66 -22.25
C LEU A 349 -10.68 -9.49 -21.27
N ALA A 350 -11.85 -8.90 -21.07
CA ALA A 350 -12.07 -7.87 -20.06
C ALA A 350 -12.10 -8.44 -18.63
N PHE A 351 -12.69 -9.63 -18.46
CA PHE A 351 -12.79 -10.30 -17.16
C PHE A 351 -11.43 -10.70 -16.59
N ILE A 352 -10.51 -11.24 -17.41
CA ILE A 352 -9.19 -11.72 -16.95
C ILE A 352 -8.41 -10.65 -16.14
N PRO A 353 -8.11 -9.44 -16.67
CA PRO A 353 -7.34 -8.45 -15.94
C PRO A 353 -8.08 -7.93 -14.69
N ILE A 354 -9.40 -7.78 -14.76
CA ILE A 354 -10.22 -7.37 -13.59
C ILE A 354 -10.13 -8.44 -12.50
N HIS A 355 -10.28 -9.71 -12.86
CA HIS A 355 -10.21 -10.83 -11.95
C HIS A 355 -8.83 -10.95 -11.29
N VAL A 356 -7.76 -10.83 -12.07
CA VAL A 356 -6.38 -10.85 -11.56
C VAL A 356 -6.13 -9.66 -10.63
N TYR A 357 -6.54 -8.45 -11.00
CA TYR A 357 -6.38 -7.26 -10.16
C TYR A 357 -7.12 -7.40 -8.83
N LEU A 358 -8.39 -7.81 -8.85
CA LEU A 358 -9.16 -8.00 -7.62
C LEU A 358 -8.58 -9.10 -6.74
N SER A 359 -8.04 -10.17 -7.33
CA SER A 359 -7.37 -11.24 -6.58
C SER A 359 -6.08 -10.76 -5.92
N ILE A 360 -5.26 -9.96 -6.61
CA ILE A 360 -4.02 -9.38 -6.06
C ILE A 360 -4.36 -8.37 -4.96
N ARG A 361 -5.37 -7.51 -5.18
CA ARG A 361 -5.81 -6.54 -4.19
C ARG A 361 -6.33 -7.22 -2.92
N ALA A 362 -7.15 -8.26 -3.04
CA ALA A 362 -7.63 -9.02 -1.89
C ALA A 362 -6.47 -9.66 -1.11
N ASP A 363 -5.48 -10.20 -1.81
CA ASP A 363 -4.31 -10.82 -1.17
C ASP A 363 -3.41 -9.80 -0.45
N THR A 364 -3.19 -8.64 -1.06
CA THR A 364 -2.31 -7.58 -0.53
C THR A 364 -2.95 -6.74 0.57
N VAL A 365 -4.23 -6.38 0.42
CA VAL A 365 -4.95 -5.47 1.32
C VAL A 365 -5.65 -6.24 2.44
N GLU A 366 -6.34 -7.33 2.10
CA GLU A 366 -7.21 -8.08 3.02
C GLU A 366 -6.48 -9.31 3.61
N ARG A 367 -5.27 -9.65 3.10
CA ARG A 367 -4.42 -10.77 3.55
C ARG A 367 -5.15 -12.11 3.55
N GLU A 368 -6.10 -12.29 2.63
CA GLU A 368 -6.98 -13.47 2.59
C GLU A 368 -6.32 -14.72 2.00
N GLY A 369 -5.17 -14.62 1.35
CA GLY A 369 -4.48 -15.78 0.77
C GLY A 369 -5.17 -16.35 -0.47
N ALA A 370 -5.98 -15.57 -1.18
CA ALA A 370 -6.85 -16.07 -2.25
C ALA A 370 -6.06 -16.65 -3.43
N ILE A 371 -5.01 -15.96 -3.90
CA ILE A 371 -4.14 -16.45 -4.98
C ILE A 371 -3.32 -17.64 -4.48
N SER A 372 -2.75 -17.54 -3.28
CA SER A 372 -2.00 -18.64 -2.69
C SER A 372 -2.85 -19.92 -2.61
N SER A 373 -4.16 -19.79 -2.36
CA SER A 373 -5.07 -20.93 -2.28
C SER A 373 -5.31 -21.64 -3.61
N ILE A 374 -5.36 -20.94 -4.76
CA ILE A 374 -5.55 -21.63 -6.06
C ILE A 374 -4.28 -22.37 -6.52
N ILE A 375 -3.12 -22.00 -5.97
CA ILE A 375 -1.84 -22.68 -6.26
C ILE A 375 -1.61 -23.80 -5.25
N SER A 376 -1.67 -23.49 -3.94
CA SER A 376 -1.32 -24.40 -2.86
C SER A 376 -2.47 -25.31 -2.38
N GLY A 377 -3.72 -24.97 -2.66
CA GLY A 377 -4.92 -25.75 -2.30
C GLY A 377 -5.57 -25.35 -0.97
N GLY A 378 -4.95 -24.49 -0.18
CA GLY A 378 -5.48 -24.10 1.13
C GLY A 378 -5.06 -22.71 1.55
N ARG A 379 -5.68 -22.23 2.63
CA ARG A 379 -5.44 -20.89 3.21
C ARG A 379 -4.93 -21.04 4.63
N TRP A 380 -4.05 -20.13 5.03
CA TRP A 380 -3.60 -19.99 6.41
C TRP A 380 -4.50 -19.00 7.11
N CYS A 381 -5.36 -19.48 8.00
CA CYS A 381 -6.30 -18.65 8.75
C CYS A 381 -5.81 -18.49 10.20
N ARG A 382 -5.93 -17.29 10.78
CA ARG A 382 -5.64 -17.10 12.21
C ARG A 382 -6.67 -17.82 13.07
N ARG A 383 -6.22 -18.51 14.12
CA ARG A 383 -7.10 -19.03 15.17
C ARG A 383 -7.80 -17.85 15.86
N GLY A 384 -9.13 -17.93 15.97
CA GLY A 384 -9.98 -16.89 16.58
C GLY A 384 -10.67 -15.93 15.60
N THR A 385 -10.35 -15.97 14.30
CA THR A 385 -11.09 -15.20 13.29
C THR A 385 -12.49 -15.80 13.09
N LYS A 386 -13.54 -15.00 13.32
CA LYS A 386 -14.92 -15.41 13.00
C LYS A 386 -15.15 -15.22 11.50
N PHE A 387 -15.36 -16.32 10.80
CA PHE A 387 -15.80 -16.31 9.41
C PHE A 387 -17.32 -16.51 9.39
N GLU A 388 -18.02 -15.79 8.51
CA GLU A 388 -19.48 -15.96 8.38
C GLU A 388 -19.88 -17.32 7.76
N ASP A 389 -18.93 -18.00 7.09
CA ASP A 389 -19.12 -19.30 6.43
C ASP A 389 -18.47 -20.48 7.19
N GLY A 390 -17.94 -20.24 8.41
CA GLY A 390 -17.11 -21.19 9.16
C GLY A 390 -17.81 -21.89 10.31
#